data_AF-A0A183EK54-F1
#
_entry.id   AF-A0A183EK54-F1
#
_cell.length_a   1.000
_cell.length_b   1.000
_cell.length_c   1.000
_cell.angle_alpha   90.00
_cell.angle_beta   90.00
_cell.angle_gamma   90.00
#
_symmetry.space_group_name_H-M   'P 1'
#
loop_
_entity.id
_entity.type
_entity.pdbx_description
1 polymer ?
#
loop_
_entity_poly.entity_id
_entity_poly.type
_entity_poly.pdbx_seq_one_letter_code
_entity_poly.pdbx_strand_id
1 'polypeptide(L)'
;MAKEISVAIPMEEGDPLGAVPNDKLVIVKVQPGTLADGKLKVGDQVLKLNDTMVQSCDHFFQLLRFAPPCATLTLVRDEQKAAELEAKMHIPPERAKFITRRDGYAYFVARLDWKPGGPKLGLGIKHYQNRVLVSRCDPNSLASQQLQVGDHLIDIDGRPVTDKDVCRELLLKSLQAQRFVTTVVERPETMEARHWVQNALAASAAQAPSVAMNSDVREIAARERQKLKKPSQVSSNDTYYCQRL
;
A
#
# COMPACT_ATOMS: atom_id res chain seq x y z
N MET A 1 12.46 20.96 -7.62
CA MET A 1 12.08 22.33 -7.20
C MET A 1 10.59 22.47 -7.39
N ALA A 2 9.86 22.91 -6.36
CA ALA A 2 8.42 23.12 -6.43
C ALA A 2 8.10 24.31 -7.36
N LYS A 3 7.21 24.10 -8.32
CA LYS A 3 6.72 25.15 -9.23
C LYS A 3 5.21 25.30 -9.07
N GLU A 4 4.75 26.53 -8.92
CA GLU A 4 3.32 26.85 -8.98
C GLU A 4 2.88 26.89 -10.45
N ILE A 5 1.80 26.17 -10.76
CA ILE A 5 1.27 25.99 -12.11
C ILE A 5 -0.24 26.23 -12.04
N SER A 6 -0.78 26.91 -13.05
CA SER A 6 -2.23 27.02 -13.23
C SER A 6 -2.66 26.15 -14.41
N VAL A 7 -3.64 25.28 -14.19
CA VAL A 7 -4.14 24.33 -15.18
C VAL A 7 -5.63 24.56 -15.38
N ALA A 8 -6.03 24.89 -16.61
CA ALA A 8 -7.42 25.06 -17.00
C ALA A 8 -8.00 23.74 -17.54
N ILE A 9 -9.11 23.31 -16.94
CA ILE A 9 -9.80 22.08 -17.27
C ILE A 9 -11.23 22.44 -17.68
N PRO A 10 -11.53 22.49 -18.99
CA PRO A 10 -12.90 22.58 -19.47
C PRO A 10 -13.67 21.36 -18.98
N MET A 11 -14.86 21.58 -18.44
CA MET A 11 -15.71 20.52 -17.90
C MET A 11 -17.18 20.89 -18.06
N GLU A 12 -18.00 19.91 -18.37
CA GLU A 12 -19.46 20.05 -18.43
C GLU A 12 -20.10 19.70 -17.08
N GLU A 13 -21.37 20.05 -16.93
CA GLU A 13 -22.11 19.75 -15.70
C GLU A 13 -22.23 18.23 -15.51
N GLY A 14 -21.65 17.73 -14.43
CA GLY A 14 -21.66 16.30 -14.09
C GLY A 14 -20.43 15.51 -14.53
N ASP A 15 -19.49 16.11 -15.26
CA ASP A 15 -18.26 15.41 -15.65
C ASP A 15 -17.36 15.11 -14.44
N PRO A 16 -16.93 13.85 -14.25
CA PRO A 16 -15.97 13.53 -13.22
C PRO A 16 -14.58 14.04 -13.63
N LEU A 17 -13.93 14.81 -12.74
CA LEU A 17 -12.53 15.21 -12.93
C LEU A 17 -11.61 13.99 -13.10
N GLY A 18 -11.87 12.91 -12.35
CA GLY A 18 -11.10 11.67 -12.41
C GLY A 18 -9.73 11.71 -11.73
N ALA A 19 -9.47 12.73 -10.90
CA ALA A 19 -8.34 12.78 -9.99
C ALA A 19 -8.80 12.57 -8.54
N VAL A 20 -8.01 11.80 -7.77
CA VAL A 20 -8.26 11.55 -6.35
C VAL A 20 -7.17 12.26 -5.53
N PRO A 21 -7.51 13.33 -4.81
CA PRO A 21 -6.62 13.94 -3.81
C PRO A 21 -6.68 13.19 -2.48
N ASN A 22 -5.60 13.26 -1.70
CA ASN A 22 -5.59 12.86 -0.28
C ASN A 22 -5.99 14.02 0.65
N ASP A 23 -5.96 13.78 1.97
CA ASP A 23 -6.29 14.79 3.00
C ASP A 23 -5.43 16.08 2.94
N LYS A 24 -4.27 16.03 2.29
CA LYS A 24 -3.37 17.17 2.07
C LYS A 24 -3.55 17.83 0.71
N LEU A 25 -4.62 17.49 -0.02
CA LEU A 25 -4.92 17.95 -1.37
C LEU A 25 -3.85 17.59 -2.41
N VAL A 26 -3.08 16.53 -2.14
CA VAL A 26 -2.10 16.00 -3.11
C VAL A 26 -2.78 14.93 -3.94
N ILE A 27 -2.72 15.06 -5.26
CA ILE A 27 -3.24 14.09 -6.21
C ILE A 27 -2.46 12.78 -6.04
N VAL A 28 -3.13 11.72 -5.60
CA VAL A 28 -2.53 10.39 -5.42
C VAL A 28 -2.83 9.45 -6.59
N LYS A 29 -3.91 9.73 -7.33
CA LYS A 29 -4.34 8.90 -8.46
C LYS A 29 -5.01 9.76 -9.52
N VAL A 30 -4.69 9.50 -10.78
CA VAL A 30 -5.38 10.04 -11.96
C VAL A 30 -5.92 8.86 -12.75
N GLN A 31 -7.21 8.89 -13.10
CA GLN A 31 -7.86 7.85 -13.87
C GLN A 31 -7.63 8.08 -15.37
N PRO A 32 -7.12 7.08 -16.11
CA PRO A 32 -6.97 7.19 -17.56
C PRO A 32 -8.31 7.46 -18.26
N GLY A 33 -8.31 8.30 -19.29
CA GLY A 33 -9.51 8.65 -20.06
C GLY A 33 -10.46 9.64 -19.38
N THR A 34 -10.05 10.29 -18.29
CA THR A 34 -10.83 11.35 -17.60
C THR A 34 -10.27 12.74 -17.87
N LEU A 35 -10.96 13.80 -17.43
CA LEU A 35 -10.54 15.18 -17.65
C LEU A 35 -9.18 15.54 -17.01
N ALA A 36 -8.83 14.86 -15.92
CA ALA A 36 -7.54 15.00 -15.26
C ALA A 36 -6.41 14.29 -16.02
N ASP A 37 -6.73 13.34 -16.90
CA ASP A 37 -5.73 12.60 -17.67
C ASP A 37 -4.94 13.54 -18.58
N GLY A 38 -3.61 13.43 -18.56
CA GLY A 38 -2.70 14.35 -19.24
C GLY A 38 -2.59 15.77 -18.66
N LYS A 39 -3.52 16.23 -17.82
CA LYS A 39 -3.51 17.57 -17.22
C LYS A 39 -2.92 17.61 -15.82
N LEU A 40 -3.35 16.68 -14.97
CA LEU A 40 -2.87 16.51 -13.60
C LEU A 40 -1.90 15.34 -13.54
N LYS A 41 -0.96 15.43 -12.59
CA LYS A 41 0.02 14.38 -12.31
C LYS A 41 -0.07 13.95 -10.85
N VAL A 42 0.32 12.71 -10.59
CA VAL A 42 0.48 12.21 -9.22
C VAL A 42 1.55 13.07 -8.52
N GLY A 43 1.25 13.50 -7.31
CA GLY A 43 2.08 14.43 -6.54
C GLY A 43 1.74 15.92 -6.72
N ASP A 44 0.84 16.29 -7.64
CA ASP A 44 0.36 17.67 -7.73
C ASP A 44 -0.41 18.06 -6.47
N GLN A 45 -0.03 19.16 -5.82
CA GLN A 45 -0.74 19.66 -4.65
C GLN A 45 -1.67 20.80 -5.04
N VAL A 46 -2.98 20.60 -4.89
CA VAL A 46 -3.99 21.61 -5.20
C VAL A 46 -4.00 22.69 -4.13
N LEU A 47 -3.93 23.95 -4.54
CA LEU A 47 -4.02 25.12 -3.66
C LEU A 47 -5.34 25.89 -3.87
N LYS A 48 -5.69 26.16 -5.13
CA LYS A 48 -6.88 26.94 -5.48
C LYS A 48 -7.67 26.30 -6.61
N LEU A 49 -8.96 26.57 -6.62
CA LEU A 49 -9.89 26.25 -7.70
C LEU A 49 -10.71 27.50 -8.00
N ASN A 50 -10.66 28.00 -9.25
CA ASN A 50 -11.35 29.22 -9.70
C ASN A 50 -11.20 30.38 -8.70
N ASP A 51 -9.95 30.71 -8.40
CA ASP A 51 -9.53 31.76 -7.44
C ASP A 51 -9.86 31.53 -5.95
N THR A 52 -10.57 30.44 -5.62
CA THR A 52 -10.91 30.09 -4.24
C THR A 52 -9.86 29.14 -3.65
N MET A 53 -9.35 29.46 -2.46
CA MET A 53 -8.45 28.54 -1.74
C MET A 53 -9.19 27.30 -1.26
N VAL A 54 -8.63 26.15 -1.61
CA VAL A 54 -9.16 24.84 -1.22
C VAL A 54 -8.61 24.50 0.16
N GLN A 55 -9.52 24.19 1.10
CA GLN A 55 -9.15 23.92 2.50
C GLN A 55 -9.16 22.43 2.84
N SER A 56 -10.01 21.66 2.19
CA SER A 56 -10.20 20.23 2.45
C SER A 56 -10.62 19.51 1.18
N CYS A 57 -10.52 18.17 1.21
CA CYS A 57 -10.96 17.30 0.13
C CYS A 57 -12.46 17.50 -0.18
N ASP A 58 -13.30 17.65 0.84
CA ASP A 58 -14.74 17.91 0.64
C ASP A 58 -14.99 19.28 0.01
N HIS A 59 -14.27 20.31 0.47
CA HIS A 59 -14.36 21.65 -0.09
C HIS A 59 -13.93 21.67 -1.57
N PHE A 60 -12.89 20.90 -1.92
CA PHE A 60 -12.45 20.73 -3.30
C PHE A 60 -13.57 20.18 -4.21
N PHE A 61 -14.22 19.10 -3.79
CA PHE A 61 -15.31 18.50 -4.57
C PHE A 61 -16.55 19.40 -4.63
N GLN A 62 -16.85 20.16 -3.57
CA GLN A 62 -17.91 21.15 -3.59
C GLN A 62 -17.64 22.24 -4.62
N LEU A 63 -16.42 22.79 -4.66
CA LEU A 63 -16.04 23.82 -5.62
C LEU A 63 -16.06 23.29 -7.06
N LEU A 64 -15.61 22.05 -7.30
CA LEU A 64 -15.67 21.41 -8.60
C LEU A 64 -17.08 21.35 -9.18
N ARG A 65 -18.11 21.15 -8.35
CA ARG A 65 -19.52 21.08 -8.82
C ARG A 65 -20.01 22.39 -9.43
N PHE A 66 -19.43 23.53 -9.03
CA PHE A 66 -19.79 24.86 -9.53
C PHE A 66 -18.73 25.43 -10.48
N ALA A 67 -17.73 24.64 -10.83
CA ALA A 67 -16.67 25.04 -11.74
C ALA A 67 -17.02 25.05 -13.23
N PRO A 68 -18.02 24.29 -13.75
CA PRO A 68 -18.40 24.38 -15.15
C PRO A 68 -18.71 25.83 -15.57
N PRO A 69 -18.28 26.26 -16.77
CA PRO A 69 -17.73 25.44 -17.86
C PRO A 69 -16.20 25.19 -17.79
N CYS A 70 -15.49 25.71 -16.80
CA CYS A 70 -14.03 25.58 -16.70
C CYS A 70 -13.51 25.63 -15.26
N ALA A 71 -12.80 24.58 -14.85
CA ALA A 71 -12.06 24.54 -13.58
C ALA A 71 -10.60 24.95 -13.81
N THR A 72 -10.21 26.10 -13.26
CA THR A 72 -8.84 26.58 -13.19
C THR A 72 -8.24 26.19 -11.85
N LEU A 73 -7.31 25.23 -11.88
CA LEU A 73 -6.61 24.74 -10.69
C LEU A 73 -5.25 25.41 -10.57
N THR A 74 -5.00 26.09 -9.46
CA THR A 74 -3.66 26.49 -9.06
C THR A 74 -3.07 25.38 -8.21
N LEU A 75 -1.96 24.81 -8.66
CA LEU A 75 -1.32 23.67 -8.02
C LEU A 75 0.19 23.86 -7.90
N VAL A 76 0.80 23.15 -6.95
CA VAL A 76 2.25 23.07 -6.80
C VAL A 76 2.71 21.71 -7.27
N ARG A 77 3.59 21.71 -8.27
CA ARG A 77 4.24 20.50 -8.79
C ARG A 77 5.68 20.45 -8.32
N ASP A 78 6.00 19.45 -7.52
CA ASP A 78 7.36 19.17 -7.07
C ASP A 78 7.78 17.79 -7.60
N GLU A 79 8.56 17.78 -8.68
CA GLU A 79 8.96 16.54 -9.39
C GLU A 79 9.64 15.53 -8.47
N GLN A 80 10.39 15.98 -7.46
CA GLN A 80 11.04 15.09 -6.51
C GLN A 80 10.02 14.42 -5.59
N LYS A 81 9.08 15.20 -5.03
CA LYS A 81 8.00 14.65 -4.20
C LYS A 81 7.04 13.78 -5.00
N ALA A 82 6.77 14.15 -6.25
CA ALA A 82 5.97 13.36 -7.17
C ALA A 82 6.61 11.99 -7.41
N ALA A 83 7.90 11.95 -7.75
CA ALA A 83 8.64 10.70 -7.94
C ALA A 83 8.67 9.85 -6.65
N GLU A 84 8.85 10.46 -5.49
CA GLU A 84 8.78 9.77 -4.19
C GLU A 84 7.39 9.19 -3.92
N LEU A 85 6.33 9.93 -4.24
CA LEU A 85 4.95 9.51 -4.01
C LEU A 85 4.53 8.41 -5.00
N GLU A 86 4.89 8.54 -6.27
CA GLU A 86 4.71 7.50 -7.28
C GLU A 86 5.47 6.23 -6.89
N ALA A 87 6.71 6.34 -6.44
CA ALA A 87 7.49 5.19 -5.96
C ALA A 87 6.86 4.50 -4.75
N LYS A 88 6.23 5.27 -3.85
CA LYS A 88 5.46 4.71 -2.72
C LYS A 88 4.20 4.00 -3.20
N MET A 89 3.47 4.56 -4.17
CA MET A 89 2.23 3.94 -4.68
C MET A 89 2.51 2.76 -5.62
N HIS A 90 3.68 2.73 -6.27
CA HIS A 90 4.08 1.64 -7.14
C HIS A 90 4.54 0.44 -6.33
N ILE A 91 3.66 -0.56 -6.25
CA ILE A 91 3.98 -1.83 -5.61
C ILE A 91 4.62 -2.75 -6.66
N PRO A 92 5.86 -3.22 -6.45
CA PRO A 92 6.50 -4.18 -7.34
C PRO A 92 5.64 -5.44 -7.56
N PRO A 93 5.61 -6.01 -8.77
CA PRO A 93 4.75 -7.15 -9.10
C PRO A 93 5.01 -8.37 -8.20
N GLU A 94 6.27 -8.57 -7.80
CA GLU A 94 6.67 -9.61 -6.86
C GLU A 94 6.05 -9.47 -5.47
N ARG A 95 5.69 -8.27 -5.05
CA ARG A 95 5.01 -8.01 -3.77
C ARG A 95 3.50 -7.96 -3.94
N ALA A 96 3.03 -7.53 -5.12
CA ALA A 96 1.61 -7.49 -5.46
C ALA A 96 0.93 -8.87 -5.37
N LYS A 97 1.68 -9.97 -5.56
CA LYS A 97 1.16 -11.34 -5.38
C LYS A 97 0.70 -11.67 -3.95
N PHE A 98 1.15 -10.91 -2.96
CA PHE A 98 0.71 -11.05 -1.56
C PHE A 98 -0.53 -10.20 -1.24
N ILE A 99 -1.01 -9.39 -2.19
CA ILE A 99 -2.09 -8.45 -1.98
C ILE A 99 -3.38 -9.01 -2.55
N THR A 100 -4.36 -9.23 -1.68
CA THR A 100 -5.76 -9.38 -2.10
C THR A 100 -6.40 -8.00 -2.04
N ARG A 101 -6.52 -7.32 -3.18
CA ARG A 101 -7.11 -5.97 -3.23
C ARG A 101 -8.57 -6.02 -2.81
N ARG A 102 -8.93 -5.19 -1.84
CA ARG A 102 -10.29 -5.05 -1.32
C ARG A 102 -10.76 -3.61 -1.49
N ASP A 103 -12.04 -3.45 -1.79
CA ASP A 103 -12.65 -2.13 -1.82
C ASP A 103 -12.61 -1.48 -0.43
N GLY A 104 -12.38 -0.17 -0.42
CA GLY A 104 -12.22 0.62 0.80
C GLY A 104 -10.85 0.53 1.47
N TYR A 105 -9.85 -0.03 0.79
CA TYR A 105 -8.46 -0.07 1.24
C TYR A 105 -7.51 0.49 0.18
N ALA A 106 -6.52 1.27 0.64
CA ALA A 106 -5.39 1.71 -0.16
C ALA A 106 -4.17 0.83 0.09
N TYR A 107 -3.34 0.66 -0.94
CA TYR A 107 -2.13 -0.15 -0.89
C TYR A 107 -0.94 0.67 -1.38
N PHE A 108 0.14 0.69 -0.60
CA PHE A 108 1.37 1.40 -0.94
C PHE A 108 2.57 0.80 -0.22
N VAL A 109 3.78 1.07 -0.71
CA VAL A 109 5.04 0.71 -0.07
C VAL A 109 5.46 1.83 0.87
N ALA A 110 5.54 1.53 2.17
CA ALA A 110 6.16 2.39 3.17
C ALA A 110 7.64 2.02 3.34
N ARG A 111 8.50 3.02 3.47
CA ARG A 111 9.93 2.86 3.73
C ARG A 111 10.29 3.53 5.05
N LEU A 112 10.88 2.79 5.98
CA LEU A 112 11.36 3.30 7.25
C LEU A 112 12.89 3.28 7.25
N ASP A 113 13.50 4.45 7.30
CA ASP A 113 14.96 4.61 7.36
C ASP A 113 15.42 4.81 8.82
N TRP A 114 16.16 3.86 9.36
CA TRP A 114 16.73 3.90 10.69
C TRP A 114 18.14 4.49 10.66
N LYS A 115 18.37 5.50 11.49
CA LYS A 115 19.67 6.15 11.64
C LYS A 115 20.17 6.00 13.07
N PRO A 116 21.44 5.63 13.30
CA PRO A 116 22.03 5.68 14.64
C PRO A 116 21.90 7.08 15.25
N GLY A 117 21.41 7.17 16.48
CA GLY A 117 21.12 8.46 17.14
C GLY A 117 19.89 9.21 16.60
N GLY A 118 19.16 8.62 15.65
CA GLY A 118 17.91 9.14 15.12
C GLY A 118 16.70 8.78 15.99
N PRO A 119 15.49 9.13 15.51
CA PRO A 119 14.24 8.76 16.18
C PRO A 119 14.12 7.25 16.40
N LYS A 120 13.54 6.86 17.53
CA LYS A 120 13.18 5.46 17.78
C LYS A 120 12.19 4.97 16.73
N LEU A 121 12.15 3.66 16.49
CA LEU A 121 11.17 3.03 15.59
C LEU A 121 9.74 3.37 16.02
N GLY A 122 9.44 3.24 17.32
CA GLY A 122 8.16 3.66 17.92
C GLY A 122 6.93 2.94 17.39
N LEU A 123 7.10 1.69 16.92
CA LEU A 123 6.05 0.88 16.31
C LEU A 123 5.48 -0.14 17.32
N GLY A 124 4.18 -0.12 17.53
CA GLY A 124 3.41 -1.19 18.16
C GLY A 124 2.65 -1.99 17.11
N ILE A 125 2.75 -3.31 17.17
CA ILE A 125 2.03 -4.23 16.28
C ILE A 125 1.16 -5.20 17.09
N LYS A 126 0.03 -5.60 16.48
CA LYS A 126 -0.90 -6.58 17.01
C LYS A 126 -1.20 -7.61 15.93
N HIS A 127 -1.24 -8.88 16.33
CA HIS A 127 -1.69 -9.96 15.45
C HIS A 127 -3.20 -10.18 15.64
N TYR A 128 -3.94 -10.23 14.53
CA TYR A 128 -5.37 -10.55 14.51
C TYR A 128 -5.73 -11.25 13.21
N GLN A 129 -6.28 -12.48 13.27
CA GLN A 129 -6.74 -13.24 12.10
C GLN A 129 -5.72 -13.30 10.94
N ASN A 130 -4.48 -13.73 11.22
CA ASN A 130 -3.36 -13.78 10.26
C ASN A 130 -2.96 -12.43 9.66
N ARG A 131 -3.31 -11.32 10.32
CA ARG A 131 -2.92 -9.96 9.93
C ARG A 131 -2.08 -9.32 11.03
N VAL A 132 -1.08 -8.56 10.61
CA VAL A 132 -0.27 -7.74 11.51
C VAL A 132 -0.69 -6.29 11.39
N LEU A 133 -1.47 -5.83 12.36
CA LEU A 133 -1.99 -4.47 12.41
C LEU A 133 -1.08 -3.58 13.25
N VAL A 134 -0.87 -2.35 12.80
CA VAL A 134 -0.22 -1.31 13.58
C VAL A 134 -1.18 -0.90 14.70
N SER A 135 -0.84 -1.22 15.94
CA SER A 135 -1.65 -0.89 17.12
C SER A 135 -1.30 0.45 17.72
N ARG A 136 -0.07 0.93 17.50
CA ARG A 136 0.44 2.16 18.10
C ARG A 136 1.58 2.74 17.28
N CYS A 137 1.58 4.06 17.11
CA CYS A 137 2.71 4.83 16.61
C CYS A 137 3.10 5.86 17.69
N ASP A 138 4.34 5.81 18.17
CA ASP A 138 4.83 6.81 19.12
C ASP A 138 4.98 8.18 18.43
N PRO A 139 4.61 9.29 19.10
CA PRO A 139 4.90 10.62 18.58
C PRO A 139 6.40 10.79 18.31
N ASN A 140 6.73 11.50 17.23
CA ASN A 140 8.11 11.77 16.80
C ASN A 140 8.94 10.49 16.54
N SER A 141 8.31 9.39 16.14
CA SER A 141 8.99 8.14 15.79
C SER A 141 9.01 7.90 14.28
N LEU A 142 9.87 6.97 13.82
CA LEU A 142 9.90 6.55 12.42
C LEU A 142 8.54 5.99 11.97
N ALA A 143 7.88 5.22 12.85
CA ALA A 143 6.54 4.70 12.58
C ALA A 143 5.54 5.84 12.34
N SER A 144 5.51 6.87 13.19
CA SER A 144 4.55 7.98 13.03
C SER A 144 4.73 8.80 11.75
N GLN A 145 5.90 8.73 11.11
CA GLN A 145 6.16 9.46 9.86
C GLN A 145 5.63 8.74 8.62
N GLN A 146 5.58 7.40 8.64
CA GLN A 146 5.27 6.59 7.46
C GLN A 146 4.03 5.71 7.63
N LEU A 147 3.67 5.40 8.87
CA LEU A 147 2.60 4.48 9.24
C LEU A 147 1.58 5.16 10.15
N GLN A 148 0.37 4.63 10.17
CA GLN A 148 -0.76 5.06 10.99
C GLN A 148 -1.31 3.88 11.79
N VAL A 149 -1.96 4.18 12.92
CA VAL A 149 -2.67 3.15 13.69
C VAL A 149 -3.78 2.58 12.81
N GLY A 150 -3.81 1.26 12.71
CA GLY A 150 -4.74 0.52 11.87
C GLY A 150 -4.19 0.06 10.52
N ASP A 151 -2.99 0.52 10.13
CA ASP A 151 -2.30 0.00 8.96
C ASP A 151 -2.03 -1.50 9.11
N HIS A 152 -2.25 -2.26 8.04
CA HIS A 152 -1.92 -3.69 7.97
C HIS A 152 -0.60 -3.88 7.22
N LEU A 153 0.38 -4.48 7.89
CA LEU A 153 1.69 -4.79 7.32
C LEU A 153 1.65 -6.16 6.64
N ILE A 154 1.66 -6.17 5.31
CA ILE A 154 1.51 -7.39 4.50
C ILE A 154 2.84 -8.14 4.41
N ASP A 155 3.95 -7.41 4.29
CA ASP A 155 5.28 -7.98 4.15
C ASP A 155 6.37 -7.09 4.78
N ILE A 156 7.57 -7.64 4.90
CA ILE A 156 8.79 -6.93 5.31
C ILE A 156 9.88 -7.29 4.31
N ASP A 157 10.37 -6.31 3.55
CA ASP A 157 11.35 -6.45 2.46
C ASP A 157 11.03 -7.59 1.49
N GLY A 158 9.77 -7.67 1.07
CA GLY A 158 9.30 -8.68 0.12
C GLY A 158 9.02 -10.06 0.74
N ARG A 159 9.14 -10.21 2.07
CA ARG A 159 8.81 -11.46 2.78
C ARG A 159 7.45 -11.31 3.46
N PRO A 160 6.44 -12.14 3.11
CA PRO A 160 5.10 -12.02 3.65
C PRO A 160 5.10 -12.26 5.15
N VAL A 161 4.24 -11.53 5.85
CA VAL A 161 4.12 -11.58 7.31
C VAL A 161 2.69 -11.96 7.67
N THR A 162 2.56 -13.02 8.47
CA THR A 162 1.25 -13.53 8.91
C THR A 162 1.00 -13.31 10.40
N ASP A 163 2.04 -13.12 11.20
CA ASP A 163 1.94 -12.94 12.65
C ASP A 163 2.96 -11.92 13.18
N LYS A 164 2.72 -11.45 14.39
CA LYS A 164 3.50 -10.37 15.02
C LYS A 164 4.95 -10.78 15.30
N ASP A 165 5.23 -12.07 15.52
CA ASP A 165 6.55 -12.52 15.95
C ASP A 165 7.47 -12.64 14.74
N VAL A 166 6.97 -13.20 13.64
CA VAL A 166 7.64 -13.15 12.32
C VAL A 166 7.87 -11.71 11.88
N CYS A 167 6.87 -10.83 12.04
CA CYS A 167 7.02 -9.41 11.72
C CYS A 167 8.18 -8.77 12.48
N ARG A 168 8.23 -8.99 13.80
CA ARG A 168 9.24 -8.42 14.68
C ARG A 168 10.64 -8.90 14.32
N GLU A 169 10.80 -10.21 14.08
CA GLU A 169 12.08 -10.79 13.71
C GLU A 169 12.61 -10.19 12.40
N LEU A 170 11.76 -10.13 11.37
CA LEU A 170 12.12 -9.57 10.07
C LEU A 170 12.47 -8.09 10.17
N LEU A 171 11.67 -7.29 10.89
CA LEU A 171 11.95 -5.87 11.13
C LEU A 171 13.32 -5.67 11.78
N LEU A 172 13.62 -6.42 12.84
CA LEU A 172 14.90 -6.30 13.55
C LEU A 172 16.07 -6.69 12.64
N LYS A 173 15.94 -7.80 11.90
CA LYS A 173 16.98 -8.29 10.99
C LYS A 173 17.27 -7.29 9.87
N SER A 174 16.24 -6.76 9.24
CA SER A 174 16.38 -5.78 8.16
C SER A 174 16.99 -4.47 8.63
N LEU A 175 16.51 -3.92 9.75
CA LEU A 175 17.02 -2.67 10.31
C LEU A 175 18.47 -2.78 10.79
N GLN A 176 18.88 -3.94 11.29
CA GLN A 176 20.27 -4.20 11.67
C GLN A 176 21.20 -4.31 10.45
N ALA A 177 20.76 -4.99 9.40
CA ALA A 177 21.58 -5.26 8.21
C ALA A 177 21.66 -4.07 7.24
N GLN A 178 20.52 -3.46 6.92
CA GLN A 178 20.40 -2.49 5.82
C GLN A 178 20.16 -1.07 6.30
N ARG A 179 19.84 -0.87 7.58
CA ARG A 179 19.47 0.44 8.17
C ARG A 179 18.19 1.04 7.60
N PHE A 180 17.47 0.33 6.74
CA PHE A 180 16.13 0.68 6.32
C PHE A 180 15.28 -0.59 6.20
N VAL A 181 13.97 -0.42 6.13
CA VAL A 181 13.03 -1.50 5.87
C VAL A 181 11.88 -1.00 5.01
N THR A 182 11.43 -1.82 4.09
CA THR A 182 10.28 -1.54 3.22
C THR A 182 9.14 -2.50 3.50
N THR A 183 7.92 -2.00 3.59
CA THR A 183 6.73 -2.80 3.88
C THR A 183 5.58 -2.38 2.97
N VAL A 184 4.84 -3.34 2.43
CA VAL A 184 3.56 -3.09 1.77
C VAL A 184 2.53 -2.90 2.87
N VAL A 185 1.88 -1.75 2.81
CA VAL A 185 0.85 -1.33 3.76
C VAL A 185 -0.51 -1.41 3.07
N GLU A 186 -1.46 -2.04 3.74
CA GLU A 186 -2.89 -1.95 3.47
C GLU A 186 -3.51 -0.97 4.49
N ARG A 187 -4.03 0.17 4.01
CA ARG A 187 -4.61 1.23 4.84
C ARG A 187 -6.13 1.32 4.63
N PRO A 188 -6.95 1.32 5.71
CA PRO A 188 -8.39 1.47 5.59
C PRO A 188 -8.79 2.91 5.22
N GLU A 189 -9.51 3.08 4.11
CA GLU A 189 -10.00 4.38 3.65
C GLU A 189 -11.47 4.61 4.00
N THR A 190 -12.33 3.60 3.86
CA THR A 190 -13.77 3.75 4.12
C THR A 190 -14.12 3.62 5.60
N MET A 191 -15.29 4.14 6.00
CA MET A 191 -15.76 4.06 7.37
C MET A 191 -15.92 2.61 7.84
N GLU A 192 -16.40 1.72 6.98
CA GLU A 192 -16.56 0.29 7.28
C GLU A 192 -15.21 -0.39 7.51
N ALA A 193 -14.22 -0.08 6.67
CA ALA A 193 -12.87 -0.61 6.80
C ALA A 193 -12.20 -0.13 8.10
N ARG A 194 -12.34 1.17 8.41
CA ARG A 194 -11.82 1.76 9.66
C ARG A 194 -12.48 1.15 10.89
N HIS A 195 -13.80 0.96 10.85
CA HIS A 195 -14.55 0.34 11.94
C HIS A 195 -14.12 -1.12 12.17
N TRP A 196 -13.91 -1.90 11.10
CA TRP A 196 -13.40 -3.26 11.20
C TRP A 196 -12.03 -3.30 11.89
N VAL A 197 -11.11 -2.44 11.46
CA VAL A 197 -9.77 -2.34 12.04
C VAL A 197 -9.82 -1.93 13.50
N GLN A 198 -10.69 -0.98 13.87
CA GLN A 198 -10.87 -0.57 15.26
C GLN A 198 -11.33 -1.75 16.15
N ASN A 199 -12.31 -2.54 15.66
CA ASN A 199 -12.76 -3.74 16.36
C ASN A 199 -11.64 -4.79 16.49
N ALA A 200 -10.86 -5.01 15.44
CA ALA A 200 -9.70 -5.90 15.46
C ALA A 200 -8.63 -5.45 16.47
N LEU A 201 -8.38 -4.14 16.58
CA LEU A 201 -7.45 -3.57 17.55
C LEU A 201 -7.99 -3.61 18.99
N ALA A 202 -9.30 -3.55 19.20
CA ALA A 202 -9.94 -3.69 20.50
C ALA A 202 -10.09 -5.16 20.94
N ALA A 203 -10.17 -6.11 20.00
CA ALA A 203 -10.40 -7.53 20.29
C ALA A 203 -9.34 -8.10 21.26
N SER A 204 -9.76 -8.68 22.39
CA SER A 204 -8.79 -9.25 23.33
C SER A 204 -8.12 -10.50 22.74
N ALA A 205 -6.89 -10.79 23.17
CA ALA A 205 -6.12 -11.98 22.75
C ALA A 205 -6.79 -13.32 23.11
N ALA A 206 -7.90 -13.28 23.87
CA ALA A 206 -8.71 -14.44 24.24
C ALA A 206 -9.63 -14.96 23.12
N GLN A 207 -9.73 -14.28 21.97
CA GLN A 207 -10.39 -14.87 20.81
C GLN A 207 -9.54 -16.02 20.27
N ALA A 208 -10.12 -17.22 20.26
CA ALA A 208 -9.48 -18.41 19.75
C ALA A 208 -8.96 -18.14 18.32
N PRO A 209 -7.73 -18.58 17.98
CA PRO A 209 -7.22 -18.45 16.62
C PRO A 209 -8.23 -19.03 15.65
N SER A 210 -8.42 -18.38 14.50
CA SER A 210 -9.22 -18.94 13.40
C SER A 210 -8.65 -20.31 13.05
N VAL A 211 -9.37 -21.34 13.50
CA VAL A 211 -9.15 -22.79 13.38
C VAL A 211 -7.69 -23.18 13.10
N ALA A 212 -7.00 -23.64 14.13
CA ALA A 212 -5.75 -24.36 13.94
C ALA A 212 -5.97 -25.47 12.91
N MET A 213 -5.20 -25.44 11.81
CA MET A 213 -5.30 -26.44 10.75
C MET A 213 -5.18 -27.84 11.38
N ASN A 214 -6.24 -28.65 11.28
CA ASN A 214 -6.32 -29.99 11.89
C ASN A 214 -5.08 -30.81 11.48
N SER A 215 -4.64 -31.71 12.36
CA SER A 215 -3.50 -32.61 12.14
C SER A 215 -3.53 -33.22 10.74
N ASP A 216 -4.70 -33.65 10.32
CA ASP A 216 -4.94 -34.35 9.06
C ASP A 216 -4.65 -33.44 7.85
N VAL A 217 -5.02 -32.16 7.95
CA VAL A 217 -4.77 -31.16 6.90
C VAL A 217 -3.29 -30.76 6.89
N ARG A 218 -2.61 -30.75 8.04
CA ARG A 218 -1.15 -30.54 8.13
C ARG A 218 -0.38 -31.68 7.49
N GLU A 219 -0.79 -32.92 7.74
CA GLU A 219 -0.18 -34.11 7.13
C GLU A 219 -0.37 -34.14 5.61
N ILE A 220 -1.57 -33.80 5.13
CA ILE A 220 -1.84 -33.70 3.68
C ILE A 220 -0.96 -32.61 3.05
N ALA A 221 -0.90 -31.42 3.65
CA ALA A 221 -0.08 -30.32 3.14
C ALA A 221 1.43 -30.66 3.15
N ALA A 222 1.90 -31.38 4.16
CA ALA A 222 3.29 -31.86 4.24
C ALA A 222 3.60 -32.88 3.15
N ARG A 223 2.68 -33.83 2.90
CA ARG A 223 2.81 -34.85 1.85
C ARG A 223 2.87 -34.22 0.46
N GLU A 224 2.03 -33.22 0.17
CA GLU A 224 2.04 -32.53 -1.12
C GLU A 224 3.31 -31.69 -1.32
N ARG A 225 3.82 -31.00 -0.28
CA ARG A 225 5.12 -30.32 -0.36
C ARG A 225 6.29 -31.28 -0.64
N GLN A 226 6.23 -32.51 -0.14
CA GLN A 226 7.26 -33.52 -0.40
C GLN A 226 7.20 -34.05 -1.84
N LYS A 227 6.00 -34.21 -2.41
CA LYS A 227 5.83 -34.60 -3.82
C LYS A 227 6.37 -33.51 -4.76
N LEU A 228 6.08 -32.24 -4.49
CA LEU A 228 6.57 -31.11 -5.29
C LEU A 228 8.09 -30.93 -5.25
N LYS A 229 8.76 -31.42 -4.19
CA LYS A 229 10.23 -31.38 -4.08
C LYS A 229 10.94 -32.51 -4.82
N LYS A 230 10.23 -33.55 -5.25
CA LYS A 230 10.81 -34.58 -6.11
C LYS A 230 10.59 -34.16 -7.58
N PRO A 231 11.65 -33.86 -8.35
CA PRO A 231 11.48 -33.63 -9.77
C PRO A 231 10.92 -34.90 -10.42
N SER A 232 9.86 -34.75 -11.21
CA SER A 232 9.25 -35.83 -11.98
C SER A 232 10.33 -36.47 -12.87
N GLN A 233 10.65 -37.74 -12.62
CA GLN A 233 11.40 -38.53 -13.59
C GLN A 233 10.51 -38.71 -14.81
N VAL A 234 10.72 -37.87 -15.82
CA VAL A 234 10.23 -38.14 -17.17
C VAL A 234 11.01 -39.33 -17.68
N SER A 235 10.36 -40.48 -17.79
CA SER A 235 10.92 -41.69 -18.38
C SER A 235 11.11 -41.49 -19.88
N SER A 236 12.30 -41.07 -20.28
CA SER A 236 12.75 -41.14 -21.68
C SER A 236 13.12 -42.58 -22.00
N ASN A 237 12.13 -43.39 -22.39
CA ASN A 237 12.36 -44.58 -23.20
C ASN A 237 12.28 -44.16 -24.65
N ASP A 238 13.44 -44.05 -25.32
CA ASP A 238 13.60 -44.58 -26.68
C ASP A 238 15.09 -44.63 -27.02
N THR A 239 15.59 -45.86 -27.07
CA THR A 239 16.99 -46.25 -27.25
C THR A 239 17.13 -46.83 -28.66
N TYR A 240 17.85 -46.11 -29.53
CA TYR A 240 18.74 -46.58 -30.61
C TYR A 240 18.23 -47.59 -31.65
N TYR A 241 18.15 -47.16 -32.91
CA TYR A 241 18.65 -47.92 -34.07
C TYR A 241 19.17 -46.95 -35.13
N CYS A 242 20.49 -46.88 -35.30
CA CYS A 242 21.16 -46.76 -36.60
C CYS A 242 22.69 -46.80 -36.42
N GLN A 243 23.23 -48.00 -36.52
CA GLN A 243 24.60 -48.24 -36.96
C GLN A 243 24.54 -49.20 -38.15
N ARG A 244 24.88 -48.71 -39.35
CA ARG A 244 25.88 -49.26 -40.28
C ARG A 244 25.58 -48.94 -41.75
N LEU A 245 26.66 -48.48 -42.39
CA LEU A 245 26.98 -48.36 -43.82
C LEU A 245 26.37 -47.18 -44.57
#